data_AF-A0AAJ3RB21-F1
#
_entry.id   AF-A0AAJ3RB21-F1
#
_cell.length_a   1.000
_cell.length_b   1.000
_cell.length_c   1.000
_cell.angle_alpha   90.00
_cell.angle_beta   90.00
_cell.angle_gamma   90.00
#
_symmetry.space_group_name_H-M   'P 1'
#
loop_
_entity.id
_entity.type
_entity.pdbx_description
1 polymer ?
#
loop_
_entity_poly.entity_id
_entity_poly.type
_entity_poly.pdbx_seq_one_letter_code
_entity_poly.pdbx_strand_id
1 'polypeptide(L)'
;MNDSQIKFRDTVIRNFFDANGKLKAMPSQKKKKLVKFEYLISKLNPEQQYTEKEVNTFIKQYHEDCCTIRREFIIHGFMDRNESVYRVNKEQEWKKWEEL
;
A
#
# COMPACT_ATOMS: atom_id res chain seq x y z
N MET A 1 -4.13 -7.13 16.71
CA MET A 1 -5.29 -7.51 15.87
C MET A 1 -6.03 -8.68 16.50
N ASN A 2 -7.36 -8.69 16.45
CA ASN A 2 -8.18 -9.83 16.86
C ASN A 2 -8.39 -10.82 15.69
N ASP A 3 -8.93 -12.02 15.98
CA ASP A 3 -9.14 -13.07 14.98
C ASP A 3 -10.00 -12.64 13.78
N SER A 4 -10.98 -11.77 14.02
CA SER A 4 -11.85 -11.23 12.95
C SER A 4 -11.07 -10.30 12.02
N GLN A 5 -10.22 -9.45 12.59
CA GLN A 5 -9.32 -8.57 11.83
C GLN A 5 -8.30 -9.38 11.02
N ILE A 6 -7.71 -10.42 11.60
CA ILE A 6 -6.77 -11.32 10.89
C ILE A 6 -7.48 -11.99 9.70
N LYS A 7 -8.64 -12.62 9.93
CA LYS A 7 -9.43 -13.24 8.86
C LYS A 7 -9.81 -12.26 7.75
N PHE A 8 -10.18 -11.02 8.12
CA PHE A 8 -10.48 -9.97 7.15
C PHE A 8 -9.26 -9.60 6.31
N ARG A 9 -8.12 -9.31 6.96
CA ARG A 9 -6.86 -8.98 6.30
C ARG A 9 -6.45 -10.06 5.31
N ASP A 10 -6.42 -11.31 5.75
CA ASP A 10 -6.00 -12.45 4.93
C ASP A 10 -6.95 -12.67 3.75
N THR A 11 -8.26 -12.54 3.98
CA THR A 11 -9.26 -12.64 2.91
C THR A 11 -9.08 -11.53 1.88
N VAL A 12 -8.82 -10.30 2.33
CA VAL A 12 -8.59 -9.17 1.44
C VAL A 12 -7.32 -9.38 0.63
N ILE A 13 -6.20 -9.77 1.26
CA ILE A 13 -4.92 -10.04 0.59
C ILE A 13 -5.05 -11.17 -0.43
N ARG A 14 -5.71 -12.29 -0.05
CA ARG A 14 -5.94 -13.42 -0.96
C ARG A 14 -6.78 -13.03 -2.19
N ASN A 15 -7.78 -12.18 -1.99
CA ASN A 15 -8.64 -11.71 -3.09
C ASN A 15 -8.06 -10.51 -3.85
N PHE A 16 -6.93 -9.98 -3.39
CA PHE A 16 -6.33 -8.75 -3.92
C PHE A 16 -5.65 -8.97 -5.26
N PHE A 17 -4.85 -10.03 -5.37
CA PHE A 17 -4.05 -10.32 -6.53
C PHE A 17 -4.68 -11.40 -7.41
N ASP A 18 -4.45 -11.29 -8.71
CA ASP A 18 -4.66 -12.39 -9.66
C ASP A 18 -3.54 -13.44 -9.55
N ALA A 19 -3.63 -14.50 -10.34
CA ALA A 19 -2.62 -15.56 -10.38
C ALA A 19 -1.22 -15.04 -10.79
N ASN A 20 -1.15 -13.85 -11.40
CA ASN A 20 0.09 -13.21 -11.84
C ASN A 20 0.61 -12.17 -10.82
N GLY A 21 -0.05 -12.03 -9.66
CA GLY A 21 0.36 -11.07 -8.63
C GLY A 21 -0.08 -9.62 -8.89
N LYS A 22 -0.98 -9.37 -9.85
CA LYS A 22 -1.49 -8.01 -10.15
C LYS A 22 -2.80 -7.70 -9.44
N LEU A 23 -3.01 -6.42 -9.14
CA LEU A 23 -4.28 -5.91 -8.62
C LEU A 23 -5.40 -6.20 -9.62
N LYS A 24 -6.39 -6.99 -9.20
CA LYS A 24 -7.58 -7.26 -10.03
C LYS A 24 -8.40 -6.00 -10.33
N ALA A 25 -8.48 -5.10 -9.35
CA ALA A 25 -9.21 -3.83 -9.45
C ALA A 25 -8.86 -2.88 -8.30
N MET A 26 -8.94 -1.57 -8.57
CA MET A 26 -8.81 -0.55 -7.54
C MET A 26 -9.92 -0.67 -6.49
N PRO A 27 -9.61 -0.70 -5.18
CA PRO A 27 -10.61 -0.91 -4.15
C PRO A 27 -11.41 0.36 -3.92
N SER A 28 -12.73 0.28 -4.04
CA SER A 28 -13.65 1.38 -3.70
C SER A 28 -13.83 1.54 -2.18
N GLN A 29 -13.74 0.44 -1.42
CA GLN A 29 -13.90 0.45 0.04
C GLN A 29 -12.61 0.85 0.74
N LYS A 30 -12.66 1.94 1.52
CA LYS A 30 -11.52 2.50 2.26
C LYS A 30 -10.78 1.46 3.12
N LYS A 31 -11.50 0.64 3.90
CA LYS A 31 -10.91 -0.39 4.76
C LYS A 31 -10.10 -1.42 3.97
N LYS A 32 -10.64 -1.90 2.84
CA LYS A 32 -9.94 -2.80 1.92
C LYS A 32 -8.74 -2.12 1.26
N LYS A 33 -8.88 -0.84 0.88
CA LYS A 33 -7.82 -0.04 0.27
C LYS A 33 -6.60 0.06 1.19
N LEU A 34 -6.81 0.37 2.47
CA LEU A 34 -5.74 0.46 3.45
C LEU A 34 -5.00 -0.87 3.64
N VAL A 35 -5.71 -1.98 3.86
CA VAL A 35 -5.09 -3.33 3.96
C VAL A 35 -4.20 -3.64 2.76
N LYS A 36 -4.70 -3.30 1.58
CA LYS A 36 -4.03 -3.56 0.30
C LYS A 36 -2.76 -2.73 0.13
N PHE A 37 -2.81 -1.45 0.50
CA PHE A 37 -1.66 -0.55 0.41
C PHE A 37 -0.63 -0.78 1.50
N GLU A 38 -1.06 -1.12 2.71
CA GLU A 38 -0.18 -1.60 3.78
C GLU A 38 0.63 -2.81 3.32
N TYR A 39 -0.01 -3.80 2.70
CA TYR A 39 0.66 -4.97 2.15
C TYR A 39 1.66 -4.64 1.01
N LEU A 40 1.37 -3.63 0.18
CA LEU A 40 2.33 -3.21 -0.85
C LEU A 40 3.53 -2.53 -0.20
N ILE A 41 3.30 -1.57 0.70
CA ILE A 41 4.37 -0.80 1.33
C ILE A 41 5.26 -1.67 2.22
N SER A 42 4.72 -2.72 2.85
CA SER A 42 5.53 -3.67 3.63
C SER A 42 6.59 -4.42 2.80
N LYS A 43 6.57 -4.30 1.46
CA LYS A 43 7.60 -4.87 0.57
C LYS A 43 8.72 -3.89 0.23
N LEU A 44 8.58 -2.62 0.57
CA LEU A 44 9.65 -1.64 0.44
C LEU A 44 10.48 -1.62 1.73
N ASN A 45 11.79 -1.39 1.57
CA ASN A 45 12.69 -1.17 2.70
C ASN A 45 12.47 0.25 3.28
N PRO A 46 12.12 0.39 4.57
CA PRO A 46 11.89 1.69 5.19
C PRO A 46 13.16 2.52 5.44
N GLU A 47 14.33 1.88 5.50
CA GLU A 47 15.61 2.59 5.66
C GLU A 47 16.12 3.18 4.34
N GLN A 48 15.46 2.88 3.23
CA GLN A 48 15.86 3.32 1.90
C GLN A 48 15.04 4.51 1.40
N GLN A 49 15.71 5.36 0.63
CA GLN A 49 15.10 6.44 -0.13
C GLN A 49 14.83 5.97 -1.56
N TYR A 50 13.69 6.36 -2.10
CA TYR A 50 13.28 6.03 -3.45
C TYR A 50 13.01 7.29 -4.25
N THR A 51 13.44 7.29 -5.50
CA THR A 51 12.99 8.24 -6.51
C THR A 51 11.55 7.95 -6.93
N GLU A 52 10.88 8.93 -7.50
CA GLU A 52 9.56 8.71 -8.11
C GLU A 52 9.56 7.57 -9.14
N LYS A 53 10.65 7.43 -9.91
CA LYS A 53 10.79 6.38 -10.92
C LYS A 53 10.84 4.99 -10.28
N GLU A 54 11.56 4.83 -9.17
CA GLU A 54 11.63 3.57 -8.43
C GLU A 54 10.30 3.19 -7.82
N VAL A 55 9.61 4.14 -7.16
CA VAL A 55 8.27 3.93 -6.62
C VAL A 55 7.28 3.57 -7.74
N ASN A 56 7.31 4.28 -8.86
CA ASN A 56 6.45 3.97 -10.00
C ASN A 56 6.75 2.57 -10.57
N THR A 57 8.02 2.19 -10.65
CA THR A 57 8.43 0.86 -11.15
C THR A 57 7.97 -0.24 -10.22
N PHE A 58 8.10 -0.04 -8.91
CA PHE A 58 7.58 -0.94 -7.89
C PHE A 58 6.07 -1.11 -8.01
N ILE A 59 5.31 -0.01 -8.06
CA ILE A 59 3.85 -0.08 -8.15
C ILE A 59 3.39 -0.73 -9.45
N LYS A 60 4.07 -0.48 -10.58
CA LYS A 60 3.76 -1.07 -11.89
C LYS A 60 3.84 -2.59 -11.95
N GLN A 61 4.54 -3.22 -11.01
CA GLN A 61 4.51 -4.68 -10.85
C GLN A 61 3.11 -5.17 -10.42
N TYR A 62 2.36 -4.32 -9.73
CA TYR A 62 1.04 -4.64 -9.18
C TYR A 62 -0.11 -3.96 -9.93
N HIS A 63 0.06 -2.72 -10.39
CA HIS A 63 -1.00 -1.96 -11.04
C HIS A 63 -0.47 -0.83 -11.93
N GLU A 64 -1.17 -0.57 -13.03
CA GLU A 64 -0.77 0.38 -14.08
C GLU A 64 -0.84 1.84 -13.60
N ASP A 65 -1.87 2.15 -12.81
CA ASP A 65 -2.09 3.47 -12.22
C ASP A 65 -1.19 3.70 -10.99
N CYS A 66 0.10 3.85 -11.26
CA CYS A 66 1.10 4.18 -10.25
C CYS A 66 0.92 5.57 -9.64
N CYS A 67 0.35 6.52 -10.39
CA CYS A 67 0.09 7.88 -9.92
C CYS A 67 -0.93 7.89 -8.78
N THR A 68 -2.07 7.21 -8.94
CA THR A 68 -3.10 7.13 -7.90
C THR A 68 -2.59 6.42 -6.66
N ILE A 69 -1.93 5.26 -6.83
CA ILE A 69 -1.43 4.49 -5.68
C ILE A 69 -0.35 5.27 -4.91
N ARG A 70 0.59 5.91 -5.59
CA ARG A 70 1.61 6.75 -4.94
C ARG A 70 1.00 7.92 -4.18
N ARG A 71 -0.05 8.55 -4.72
CA ARG A 71 -0.79 9.61 -4.02
C ARG A 71 -1.48 9.06 -2.76
N GLU A 72 -2.08 7.88 -2.85
CA GLU A 72 -2.74 7.23 -1.71
C GLU A 72 -1.75 6.81 -0.62
N PHE A 73 -0.54 6.39 -0.98
CA PHE A 73 0.54 6.14 -0.01
C PHE A 73 0.84 7.38 0.83
N ILE A 74 0.88 8.56 0.21
CA ILE A 74 1.07 9.83 0.92
C ILE A 74 -0.16 10.20 1.75
N ILE A 75 -1.37 10.15 1.18
CA ILE A 75 -2.62 10.52 1.87
C ILE A 75 -2.87 9.69 3.13
N HIS A 76 -2.43 8.44 3.14
CA HIS A 76 -2.63 7.51 4.26
C HIS A 76 -1.41 7.39 5.18
N GLY A 77 -0.39 8.24 4.99
CA GLY A 77 0.78 8.30 5.86
C GLY A 77 1.70 7.09 5.73
N PHE A 78 1.58 6.30 4.65
CA PHE A 78 2.48 5.17 4.40
C PHE A 78 3.85 5.63 3.90
N MET A 79 3.88 6.73 3.14
CA MET A 79 5.12 7.32 2.64
C MET A 79 5.06 8.84 2.70
N ASP A 80 6.20 9.45 3.00
CA ASP A 80 6.42 10.87 2.81
C ASP A 80 7.19 11.13 1.51
N ARG A 81 6.97 12.33 0.97
CA ARG A 81 7.68 12.84 -0.20
C ARG A 81 8.30 14.20 0.13
N ASN A 82 9.62 14.31 0.01
CA ASN A 82 10.36 15.57 0.11
C ASN A 82 11.31 15.72 -1.09
N GLU A 83 11.28 16.86 -1.78
CA GLU A 83 12.12 17.14 -2.97
C GLU A 83 12.16 15.99 -4.01
N SER A 84 11.01 15.33 -4.23
CA SER A 84 10.87 14.17 -5.13
C SER A 84 11.56 12.87 -4.68
N VAL A 85 12.05 12.85 -3.45
CA VAL A 85 12.49 11.65 -2.73
C VAL A 85 11.34 11.13 -1.88
N TYR A 86 11.11 9.82 -1.95
CA TYR A 86 10.09 9.09 -1.20
C TYR A 86 10.75 8.25 -0.11
N ARG A 87 10.11 8.19 1.06
CA ARG A 87 10.53 7.36 2.20
C ARG A 87 9.30 6.67 2.75
N VAL A 88 9.46 5.42 3.19
CA VAL A 88 8.39 4.74 3.93
C VAL A 88 8.38 5.29 5.35
N ASN A 89 7.21 5.71 5.82
CA ASN A 89 7.06 6.23 7.17
C ASN A 89 7.03 5.07 8.17
N LYS A 90 7.22 5.37 9.46
CA LYS A 90 7.11 4.36 10.49
C LYS A 90 5.67 3.85 10.59
N GLU A 91 5.49 2.58 10.92
CA GLU A 91 4.15 1.97 10.97
C GLU A 91 3.18 2.69 11.92
N GLN A 92 3.67 3.42 12.93
CA GLN A 92 2.82 4.18 13.85
C GLN A 92 2.11 5.36 13.17
N GLU A 93 2.65 5.87 12.06
CA GLU A 93 2.10 6.99 11.29
C GLU A 93 1.07 6.53 10.26
N TRP A 94 1.04 5.23 9.96
CA TRP A 94 0.16 4.67 8.95
C TRP A 94 -1.28 4.68 9.44
N LYS A 95 -2.18 5.11 8.56
CA LYS A 95 -3.60 5.03 8.83
C LYS A 95 -4.04 3.58 9.05
N LYS A 96 -4.51 3.29 10.27
CA LYS A 96 -4.94 1.96 10.69
C LYS A 96 -6.33 1.64 10.14
N TRP A 97 -6.44 0.51 9.45
CA TRP A 97 -7.73 0.02 8.94
C TRP A 97 -8.51 -0.71 10.02
N GLU A 98 -7.85 -1.09 11.11
CA GLU A 98 -8.40 -1.69 12.32
C GLU A 98 -9.34 -0.74 13.07
N GLU A 99 -9.16 0.56 12.88
CA GLU A 99 -9.95 1.65 13.47
C GLU A 99 -11.17 2.06 12.61
N LEU A 100 -11.33 1.45 11.43
CA LEU A 100 -12.47 1.65 10.52
C LEU A 100 -13.48 0.51 10.61
#